data_AF-A0A6N2N0R9-F1
#
_entry.id   AF-A0A6N2N0R9-F1
#
_cell.length_a   1.000
_cell.length_b   1.000
_cell.length_c   1.000
_cell.angle_alpha   90.00
_cell.angle_beta   90.00
_cell.angle_gamma   90.00
#
_symmetry.space_group_name_H-M   'P 1'
#
loop_
_entity.id
_entity.type
_entity.pdbx_description
1 polymer ?
#
loop_
_entity_poly.entity_id
_entity_poly.type
_entity_poly.pdbx_seq_one_letter_code
_entity_poly.pdbx_strand_id
1 'polypeptide(L)'
;MLKTIEEHALGKKKFFCGDKISSVDIAYGWMARWLEVIEELAGVKLFEPQKFPRLHAWMKDFKDEPVIKENLPGHDKMLVYLKHKFQN
;
A
#
# COMPACT_ATOMS: atom_id res chain seq x y z
N MET A 1 -3.29 -5.24 -12.41
CA MET A 1 -4.02 -4.68 -11.24
C MET A 1 -3.54 -3.27 -10.90
N LEU A 2 -2.28 -3.06 -10.48
CA LEU A 2 -1.78 -1.73 -10.05
C LEU A 2 -2.00 -0.63 -11.08
N LYS A 3 -1.70 -0.90 -12.36
CA LYS A 3 -1.96 0.03 -13.46
C LYS A 3 -3.44 0.43 -13.57
N THR A 4 -4.36 -0.53 -13.43
CA THR A 4 -5.80 -0.27 -13.44
C THR A 4 -6.22 0.61 -12.27
N ILE A 5 -5.68 0.35 -11.07
CA ILE A 5 -5.97 1.14 -9.87
C ILE A 5 -5.49 2.58 -10.06
N GLU A 6 -4.24 2.74 -10.50
CA GLU A 6 -3.65 4.03 -10.82
C GLU A 6 -4.53 4.78 -11.83
N GLU A 7 -4.81 4.21 -12.99
CA GLU A 7 -5.47 4.88 -14.12
C GLU A 7 -6.97 5.11 -13.93
N HIS A 8 -7.69 4.19 -13.28
CA HIS A 8 -9.15 4.17 -13.31
C HIS A 8 -9.82 4.26 -11.94
N ALA A 9 -9.13 3.85 -10.86
CA ALA A 9 -9.75 3.79 -9.54
C ALA A 9 -9.37 4.98 -8.65
N LEU A 10 -8.09 5.40 -8.68
CA LEU A 10 -7.63 6.56 -7.95
C LEU A 10 -7.79 7.82 -8.81
N GLY A 11 -8.72 8.68 -8.39
CA GLY A 11 -8.95 9.99 -8.99
C GLY A 11 -7.97 11.05 -8.49
N LYS A 12 -8.40 12.32 -8.49
CA LYS A 12 -7.64 13.47 -7.96
C LYS A 12 -7.81 13.66 -6.44
N LYS A 13 -8.49 12.72 -5.78
CA LYS A 13 -8.85 12.78 -4.37
C LYS A 13 -7.83 12.03 -3.53
N LYS A 14 -7.78 12.35 -2.24
CA LYS A 14 -6.84 11.75 -1.28
C LYS A 14 -7.04 10.23 -1.14
N PHE A 15 -8.30 9.81 -1.13
CA PHE A 15 -8.75 8.43 -0.98
C PHE A 15 -9.67 8.03 -2.13
N PHE A 16 -9.96 6.73 -2.26
CA PHE A 16 -10.77 6.19 -3.39
C PHE A 16 -12.12 6.89 -3.53
N CYS A 17 -12.80 7.18 -2.41
CA CYS A 17 -14.14 7.77 -2.42
C CYS A 17 -14.18 9.24 -1.97
N GLY A 18 -13.04 9.94 -1.90
CA GLY A 18 -12.99 11.36 -1.52
C GLY A 18 -11.85 11.70 -0.58
N ASP A 19 -12.13 12.59 0.38
CA ASP A 19 -11.09 13.18 1.24
C ASP A 19 -10.96 12.49 2.61
N LYS A 20 -11.77 11.44 2.87
CA LYS A 20 -11.73 10.59 4.08
C LYS A 20 -11.63 9.12 3.69
N ILE A 21 -11.08 8.29 4.60
CA ILE A 21 -11.04 6.84 4.43
C ILE A 21 -12.45 6.28 4.22
N SER A 22 -12.58 5.40 3.23
CA SER A 22 -13.78 4.64 2.91
C SER A 22 -13.54 3.13 3.05
N SER A 23 -14.60 2.34 2.90
CA SER A 23 -14.50 0.87 2.88
C SER A 23 -13.58 0.36 1.77
N VAL A 24 -13.51 1.07 0.64
CA VAL A 24 -12.62 0.73 -0.48
C VAL A 24 -11.15 0.90 -0.08
N ASP A 25 -10.82 1.98 0.63
CA ASP A 25 -9.46 2.20 1.14
C ASP A 25 -9.02 1.09 2.09
N ILE A 26 -9.92 0.63 2.98
CA ILE A 26 -9.64 -0.49 3.88
C ILE A 26 -9.42 -1.80 3.10
N ALA A 27 -10.28 -2.09 2.11
CA ALA A 27 -10.15 -3.28 1.26
C ALA A 27 -8.82 -3.32 0.49
N TYR A 28 -8.31 -2.15 0.10
CA TYR A 28 -7.04 -2.00 -0.60
C TYR A 28 -5.84 -1.73 0.32
N GLY A 29 -6.07 -1.53 1.63
CA GLY A 29 -5.06 -1.17 2.62
C GLY A 29 -3.92 -2.18 2.78
N TRP A 30 -4.15 -3.44 2.39
CA TRP A 30 -3.09 -4.44 2.32
C TRP A 30 -1.96 -4.01 1.36
N MET A 31 -2.25 -3.28 0.28
CA MET A 31 -1.20 -2.84 -0.65
C MET A 31 -0.18 -1.94 0.04
N ALA A 32 -0.65 -1.01 0.88
CA ALA A 32 0.20 -0.11 1.66
C ALA A 32 1.14 -0.83 2.65
N ARG A 33 0.80 -2.08 3.02
CA ARG A 33 1.57 -2.93 3.92
C ARG A 33 2.52 -3.87 3.19
N TRP A 34 2.04 -4.60 2.19
CA TRP A 34 2.73 -5.77 1.65
C TRP A 34 3.62 -5.44 0.46
N LEU A 35 3.32 -4.40 -0.34
CA LEU A 35 4.06 -4.11 -1.56
C LEU A 35 5.54 -3.80 -1.28
N GLU A 36 5.83 -2.88 -0.36
CA GLU A 36 7.21 -2.48 0.00
C GLU A 36 8.03 -3.69 0.49
N VAL A 37 7.41 -4.57 1.29
CA VAL A 37 8.07 -5.75 1.84
C VAL A 37 8.33 -6.81 0.76
N ILE A 38 7.38 -7.01 -0.16
CA ILE A 38 7.54 -7.96 -1.27
C ILE A 38 8.65 -7.49 -2.22
N GLU A 39 8.73 -6.19 -2.51
CA GLU A 39 9.82 -5.61 -3.31
C GLU A 39 11.18 -5.92 -2.71
N GLU A 40 11.34 -5.70 -1.40
CA GLU A 40 12.59 -6.01 -0.69
C GLU A 40 12.92 -7.51 -0.77
N LEU A 41 11.94 -8.39 -0.51
CA LEU A 41 12.17 -9.83 -0.49
C LEU A 41 12.49 -10.43 -1.86
N ALA A 42 11.83 -9.95 -2.90
CA ALA A 42 12.03 -10.44 -4.25
C ALA A 42 13.17 -9.72 -4.98
N GLY A 43 13.75 -8.66 -4.38
CA GLY A 43 14.82 -7.88 -5.00
C GLY A 43 14.37 -7.15 -6.27
N VAL A 44 13.08 -6.82 -6.36
CA VAL A 44 12.46 -6.18 -7.53
C VAL A 44 11.84 -4.84 -7.15
N LYS A 45 11.80 -3.90 -8.09
CA LYS A 45 10.98 -2.69 -7.96
C LYS A 45 9.67 -2.88 -8.70
N LEU A 46 8.64 -3.29 -7.98
CA LEU A 46 7.27 -3.45 -8.48
C LEU A 46 6.51 -2.11 -8.46
N PHE A 47 6.87 -1.23 -7.54
CA PHE A 47 6.19 0.00 -7.20
C PHE A 47 7.13 1.19 -7.33
N GLU A 48 7.20 1.71 -8.55
CA GLU A 48 7.94 2.93 -8.83
C GLU A 48 7.03 4.14 -8.70
N PRO A 49 7.36 5.14 -7.84
CA PRO A 49 6.54 6.34 -7.67
C PRO A 49 6.28 7.11 -8.98
N GLN A 50 7.18 6.99 -9.96
CA GLN A 50 7.04 7.60 -11.29
C GLN A 50 5.99 6.88 -12.16
N LYS A 51 5.83 5.57 -11.99
CA LYS A 51 4.84 4.76 -12.73
C LYS A 51 3.47 4.80 -12.07
N PHE A 52 3.42 4.95 -10.75
CA PHE A 52 2.18 4.93 -9.96
C PHE A 52 2.08 6.12 -8.99
N PRO A 53 2.12 7.37 -9.48
CA PRO A 53 2.17 8.55 -8.63
C PRO A 53 0.93 8.71 -7.73
N ARG A 54 -0.28 8.38 -8.21
CA ARG A 54 -1.50 8.50 -7.40
C ARG A 54 -1.57 7.41 -6.34
N LEU A 55 -1.23 6.18 -6.69
CA LEU A 55 -1.18 5.08 -5.74
C LEU A 55 -0.10 5.31 -4.67
N HIS A 56 1.02 5.92 -5.04
CA HIS A 56 2.07 6.30 -4.11
C HIS A 56 1.62 7.38 -3.12
N ALA A 57 0.93 8.42 -3.62
CA ALA A 57 0.34 9.42 -2.75
C ALA A 57 -0.70 8.79 -1.79
N TRP A 58 -1.61 7.98 -2.34
CA TRP A 58 -2.62 7.28 -1.55
C TRP A 58 -2.02 6.37 -0.48
N MET A 59 -0.97 5.59 -0.78
CA MET A 59 -0.32 4.73 0.21
C MET A 59 0.27 5.55 1.36
N LYS A 60 0.90 6.70 1.07
CA LYS A 60 1.44 7.59 2.09
C LYS A 60 0.31 8.15 2.96
N ASP A 61 -0.72 8.70 2.33
CA ASP A 61 -1.88 9.28 2.99
C ASP A 61 -2.65 8.26 3.85
N PHE A 62 -2.76 7.01 3.38
CA PHE A 62 -3.37 5.91 4.10
C PHE A 62 -2.53 5.50 5.32
N LYS A 63 -1.21 5.38 5.17
CA LYS A 63 -0.30 5.05 6.30
C LYS A 63 -0.26 6.15 7.36
N ASP A 64 -0.49 7.39 6.97
CA ASP A 64 -0.47 8.56 7.88
C ASP A 64 -1.79 8.80 8.61
N GLU A 65 -2.88 8.15 8.22
CA GLU A 65 -4.16 8.24 8.94
C GLU A 65 -4.04 7.66 10.36
N PRO A 66 -4.39 8.39 11.43
CA PRO A 66 -4.04 8.03 12.81
C PRO A 66 -4.40 6.60 13.20
N VAL A 67 -5.65 6.18 12.95
CA VAL A 67 -6.13 4.83 13.29
C VAL A 67 -5.36 3.77 12.50
N ILE A 68 -5.07 4.04 11.24
CA ILE A 68 -4.31 3.11 10.40
C ILE A 68 -2.88 3.02 10.90
N LYS A 69 -2.21 4.16 11.12
CA LYS A 69 -0.83 4.26 11.61
C LYS A 69 -0.61 3.52 12.93
N GLU A 70 -1.52 3.67 13.87
CA GLU A 70 -1.46 3.02 15.19
C GLU A 70 -1.64 1.50 15.09
N ASN A 71 -2.40 1.02 14.12
CA ASN A 71 -2.72 -0.40 13.96
C ASN A 71 -1.89 -1.09 12.88
N LEU A 72 -1.03 -0.36 12.16
CA LEU A 72 -0.27 -0.90 11.05
C LEU A 72 1.01 -1.62 11.57
N PRO A 73 1.13 -2.98 11.57
CA PRO A 73 2.39 -3.66 11.88
C PRO A 73 3.63 -3.13 11.15
N GLY A 74 4.64 -2.70 11.90
CA GLY A 74 5.88 -2.13 11.34
C GLY A 74 6.53 -3.01 10.25
N HIS A 75 7.27 -2.35 9.35
CA HIS A 75 7.90 -2.96 8.19
C HIS A 75 8.71 -4.22 8.54
N ASP A 76 9.60 -4.16 9.54
CA ASP A 76 10.44 -5.28 9.94
C ASP A 76 9.65 -6.50 10.42
N LYS A 77 8.55 -6.26 11.15
CA LYS A 77 7.66 -7.34 11.60
C LYS A 77 7.03 -8.06 10.40
N MET A 78 6.64 -7.30 9.39
CA MET A 78 6.08 -7.85 8.16
C MET A 78 7.13 -8.60 7.34
N LEU A 79 8.36 -8.08 7.27
CA LEU A 79 9.47 -8.73 6.60
C LEU A 79 9.77 -10.10 7.22
N VAL A 80 9.85 -10.18 8.55
CA VAL A 80 10.05 -11.45 9.27
C VAL A 80 8.91 -12.43 8.99
N TYR A 81 7.66 -11.97 9.10
CA TYR A 81 6.48 -12.80 8.83
C TYR A 81 6.51 -13.39 7.42
N LEU A 82 6.81 -12.56 6.42
CA LEU A 82 6.85 -12.98 5.02
C LEU A 82 8.02 -13.90 4.71
N LYS A 83 9.23 -13.62 5.23
CA LYS A 83 10.39 -14.52 5.09
C LYS A 83 10.05 -15.92 5.59
N HIS A 84 9.49 -16.00 6.79
CA HIS A 84 9.07 -17.28 7.38
C HIS A 84 8.01 -18.00 6.54
N LYS A 85 7.09 -17.25 5.91
CA LYS A 85 6.04 -17.83 5.06
C LYS A 85 6.55 -18.29 3.69
N PHE A 86 7.59 -17.66 3.15
CA PHE A 86 8.19 -18.04 1.86
C PHE A 86 9.26 -19.14 1.99
N GLN A 87 9.77 -19.38 3.19
CA GLN A 87 10.79 -20.41 3.47
C GLN A 87 10.20 -21.75 3.95
N ASN A 88 8.90 -21.81 4.22
CA ASN A 88 8.13 -23.04 4.51
C ASN A 88 7.25 -23.40 3.31
#